data_AF-A0A0F9PGI6-F1
#
_entry.id   AF-A0A0F9PGI6-F1
#
_cell.length_a   1.000
_cell.length_b   1.000
_cell.length_c   1.000
_cell.angle_alpha   90.00
_cell.angle_beta   90.00
_cell.angle_gamma   90.00
#
_symmetry.space_group_name_H-M   'P 1'
#
loop_
_entity.id
_entity.type
_entity.pdbx_description
1 polymer ?
#
loop_
_entity_poly.entity_id
_entity_poly.type
_entity_poly.pdbx_seq_one_letter_code
_entity_poly.pdbx_strand_id
1 'polypeptide(L)'
;MPPEDQKWRDNLPADLKDHATLKDIKDVGGLAKSFVDTMAAQGQMIRIPGPDAGAEATTAFHLKLTEKVPGLIPTPDPQNEEQMTALFKRMGRPDEITGYEHPEGVDPLLMADFAKLAHGLGVTKNQYLKIVTALAEVTTKKNDAVNDAFVAAMRGLKQEWGIVYEDNVQLVNSVMKGTGAPKDMLELAADNKLPAETVKWLFNIGKQLGTEGINFDKDESSTTRLAPSEAAAQAKELINDSKGPYWDASHPDHKDSIQRYVDLMRAAAAGT
;
A
#
# COMPACT_ATOMS: atom_id res chain seq x y z
N MET A 1 -52.59 -68.67 27.36
CA MET A 1 -51.73 -69.17 26.26
C MET A 1 -50.67 -68.11 26.01
N PRO A 2 -49.38 -68.39 26.20
CA PRO A 2 -48.33 -67.40 25.92
C PRO A 2 -48.22 -67.18 24.41
N PRO A 3 -47.93 -65.94 23.95
CA PRO A 3 -47.93 -65.57 22.54
C PRO A 3 -46.82 -66.30 21.76
N GLU A 4 -47.10 -66.64 20.50
CA GLU A 4 -46.20 -67.39 19.61
C GLU A 4 -44.86 -66.68 19.29
N ASP A 5 -44.72 -65.43 19.69
CA ASP A 5 -43.59 -64.55 19.39
C ASP A 5 -42.29 -64.89 20.15
N GLN A 6 -42.33 -65.79 21.14
CA GLN A 6 -41.14 -66.24 21.87
C GLN A 6 -40.47 -67.49 21.26
N LYS A 7 -41.21 -68.29 20.48
CA LYS A 7 -40.75 -69.60 19.97
C LYS A 7 -39.61 -69.50 18.94
N TRP A 8 -39.42 -68.37 18.28
CA TRP A 8 -38.36 -68.22 17.27
C TRP A 8 -36.97 -68.20 17.91
N ARG A 9 -36.87 -67.73 19.16
CA ARG A 9 -35.61 -67.70 19.90
C ARG A 9 -35.19 -69.11 20.31
N ASP A 10 -36.17 -69.98 20.60
CA ASP A 10 -35.94 -71.38 20.97
C ASP A 10 -35.38 -72.23 19.82
N ASN A 11 -35.55 -71.79 18.57
CA ASN A 11 -34.99 -72.44 17.38
C ASN A 11 -33.59 -71.95 17.00
N LEU A 12 -33.00 -70.99 17.72
CA LEU A 12 -31.63 -70.54 17.48
C LEU A 12 -30.59 -71.49 18.11
N PRO A 13 -29.39 -71.62 17.51
CA PRO A 13 -28.25 -72.26 18.15
C PRO A 13 -27.91 -71.59 19.49
N ALA A 14 -27.44 -72.36 20.47
CA ALA A 14 -27.13 -71.87 21.83
C ALA A 14 -26.20 -70.65 21.82
N ASP A 15 -25.25 -70.61 20.89
CA ASP A 15 -24.26 -69.54 20.75
C ASP A 15 -24.86 -68.18 20.38
N LEU A 16 -26.04 -68.18 19.75
CA LEU A 16 -26.75 -66.96 19.34
C LEU A 16 -27.86 -66.59 20.32
N LYS A 17 -28.39 -67.54 21.10
CA LYS A 17 -29.49 -67.28 22.05
C LYS A 17 -29.12 -66.27 23.15
N ASP A 18 -27.88 -66.31 23.61
CA ASP A 18 -27.39 -65.49 24.72
C ASP A 18 -26.68 -64.19 24.27
N HIS A 19 -26.62 -63.92 22.97
CA HIS A 19 -25.90 -62.76 22.45
C HIS A 19 -26.61 -61.45 22.83
N ALA A 20 -25.87 -60.50 23.40
CA ALA A 20 -26.42 -59.27 24.00
C ALA A 20 -27.25 -58.42 23.01
N THR A 21 -26.91 -58.44 21.73
CA THR A 21 -27.60 -57.69 20.66
C THR A 21 -29.01 -58.19 20.35
N LEU A 22 -29.34 -59.42 20.74
CA LEU A 22 -30.66 -60.00 20.49
C LEU A 22 -31.65 -59.66 21.60
N LYS A 23 -31.20 -59.23 22.79
CA LYS A 23 -32.06 -58.94 23.97
C LYS A 23 -33.15 -57.89 23.68
N ASP A 24 -32.87 -56.94 22.80
CA ASP A 24 -33.79 -55.84 22.46
C ASP A 24 -34.70 -56.14 21.26
N ILE A 25 -34.50 -57.29 20.59
CA ILE A 25 -35.22 -57.66 19.37
C ILE A 25 -36.46 -58.48 19.76
N LYS A 26 -37.66 -57.90 19.58
CA LYS A 26 -38.93 -58.48 20.04
C LYS A 26 -39.47 -59.57 19.11
N ASP A 27 -39.15 -59.52 17.81
CA ASP A 27 -39.71 -60.36 16.76
C ASP A 27 -38.73 -60.61 15.60
N VAL A 28 -39.04 -61.59 14.75
CA VAL A 28 -38.24 -61.91 13.54
C VAL A 28 -38.22 -60.73 12.55
N GLY A 29 -39.29 -59.92 12.52
CA GLY A 29 -39.34 -58.68 11.74
C GLY A 29 -38.34 -57.63 12.23
N GLY A 30 -38.23 -57.44 13.55
CA GLY A 30 -37.21 -56.62 14.18
C GLY A 30 -35.78 -57.13 13.95
N LEU A 31 -35.58 -58.46 13.91
CA LEU A 31 -34.29 -59.04 13.55
C LEU A 31 -33.93 -58.71 12.10
N ALA A 32 -34.85 -58.96 11.16
CA ALA A 32 -34.66 -58.67 9.74
C ALA A 32 -34.39 -57.17 9.52
N LYS A 33 -35.12 -56.29 10.22
CA LYS A 33 -34.89 -54.85 10.17
C LYS A 33 -33.52 -54.46 10.72
N SER A 34 -33.12 -54.96 11.89
CA SER A 34 -31.80 -54.69 12.47
C SER A 34 -30.66 -55.20 11.59
N PHE A 35 -30.85 -56.35 10.93
CA PHE A 35 -29.89 -56.91 9.99
C PHE A 35 -29.80 -56.06 8.71
N VAL A 36 -30.94 -55.63 8.16
CA VAL A 36 -30.98 -54.73 7.01
C VAL A 36 -30.37 -53.37 7.35
N ASP A 37 -30.66 -52.80 8.52
CA ASP A 37 -30.09 -51.54 8.99
C ASP A 37 -28.58 -51.66 9.23
N THR A 38 -28.12 -52.79 9.78
CA THR A 38 -26.68 -53.07 9.96
C THR A 38 -25.98 -53.28 8.61
N MET A 39 -26.59 -54.00 7.67
CA MET A 39 -26.07 -54.19 6.31
C MET A 39 -26.07 -52.88 5.52
N ALA A 40 -27.08 -52.04 5.71
CA ALA A 40 -27.13 -50.69 5.15
C ALA A 40 -26.04 -49.80 5.76
N ALA A 41 -25.84 -49.83 7.08
CA ALA A 41 -24.78 -49.11 7.77
C ALA A 41 -23.39 -49.60 7.34
N GLN A 42 -23.20 -50.92 7.20
CA GLN A 42 -21.97 -51.53 6.72
C GLN A 42 -21.70 -51.19 5.25
N GLY A 43 -22.75 -51.10 4.42
CA GLY A 43 -22.67 -50.61 3.05
C GLY A 43 -22.37 -49.11 2.96
N GLN A 44 -22.66 -48.34 4.02
CA GLN A 44 -22.30 -46.93 4.14
C GLN A 44 -20.90 -46.70 4.72
N MET A 45 -20.30 -47.67 5.41
CA MET A 45 -18.95 -47.55 5.95
C MET A 45 -17.90 -47.46 4.84
N ILE A 46 -17.16 -46.35 4.84
CA ILE A 46 -15.98 -46.17 4.00
C ILE A 46 -14.80 -46.82 4.72
N ARG A 47 -14.23 -47.89 4.15
CA ARG A 47 -13.05 -48.56 4.71
C ARG A 47 -11.81 -47.72 4.45
N ILE A 48 -11.14 -47.28 5.52
CA ILE A 48 -9.86 -46.58 5.42
C ILE A 48 -8.79 -47.60 5.00
N PRO A 49 -8.06 -47.37 3.89
CA PRO A 49 -6.96 -48.25 3.48
C PRO A 49 -5.88 -48.30 4.56
N GLY A 50 -5.26 -49.47 4.75
CA GLY A 50 -4.11 -49.62 5.65
C GLY A 50 -2.86 -48.88 5.14
N PRO A 51 -1.81 -48.73 5.96
CA PRO A 51 -0.59 -48.00 5.58
C PRO A 51 0.16 -48.59 4.36
N ASP A 52 -0.03 -49.88 4.07
CA ASP A 52 0.56 -50.59 2.91
C ASP A 52 -0.40 -50.72 1.72
N ALA A 53 -1.54 -50.01 1.74
CA ALA A 53 -2.51 -50.09 0.65
C ALA A 53 -1.94 -49.47 -0.63
N GLY A 54 -1.96 -50.24 -1.72
CA GLY A 54 -1.53 -49.78 -3.05
C GLY A 54 -2.37 -48.62 -3.58
N ALA A 55 -1.83 -47.90 -4.58
CA ALA A 55 -2.41 -46.68 -5.13
C ALA A 55 -3.91 -46.81 -5.53
N GLU A 56 -4.34 -47.96 -6.05
CA GLU A 56 -5.74 -48.21 -6.40
C GLU A 56 -6.70 -48.18 -5.20
N ALA A 57 -6.29 -48.75 -4.06
CA ALA A 57 -7.13 -48.80 -2.86
C ALA A 57 -7.31 -47.40 -2.26
N THR A 58 -6.27 -46.59 -2.28
CA THR A 58 -6.29 -45.19 -1.84
C THR A 58 -7.14 -44.31 -2.78
N THR A 59 -7.07 -44.53 -4.09
CA THR A 59 -7.91 -43.84 -5.08
C THR A 59 -9.39 -44.20 -4.92
N ALA A 60 -9.71 -45.48 -4.75
CA ALA A 60 -11.09 -45.93 -4.52
C ALA A 60 -11.67 -45.39 -3.21
N PHE A 61 -10.84 -45.26 -2.17
CA PHE A 61 -11.21 -44.61 -0.92
C PHE A 61 -11.51 -43.12 -1.12
N HIS A 62 -10.61 -42.37 -1.75
CA HIS A 62 -10.81 -40.94 -2.01
C HIS A 62 -12.08 -40.67 -2.83
N LEU A 63 -12.33 -41.46 -3.89
CA LEU A 63 -13.56 -41.36 -4.70
C LEU A 63 -14.83 -41.52 -3.85
N LYS A 64 -14.93 -42.61 -3.08
CA LYS A 64 -16.08 -42.85 -2.19
C LYS A 64 -16.23 -41.76 -1.13
N LEU A 65 -15.11 -41.23 -0.64
CA LEU A 65 -15.12 -40.17 0.35
C LEU A 65 -15.60 -38.85 -0.24
N THR A 66 -15.18 -38.50 -1.46
CA THR A 66 -15.66 -37.30 -2.17
C THR A 66 -17.14 -37.40 -2.56
N GLU A 67 -17.65 -38.59 -2.90
CA GLU A 67 -19.08 -38.79 -3.19
C GLU A 67 -19.96 -38.66 -1.93
N LYS A 68 -19.46 -39.14 -0.79
CA LYS A 68 -20.22 -39.21 0.47
C LYS A 68 -20.11 -37.94 1.31
N VAL A 69 -19.03 -37.18 1.17
CA VAL A 69 -18.74 -35.97 1.97
C VAL A 69 -18.69 -34.75 1.03
N PRO A 70 -19.83 -34.07 0.81
CA PRO A 70 -19.85 -32.87 -0.01
C PRO A 70 -18.99 -31.77 0.64
N GLY A 71 -17.97 -31.32 -0.07
CA GLY A 71 -17.05 -30.26 0.39
C GLY A 71 -15.64 -30.74 0.74
N LEU A 72 -15.38 -32.04 0.78
CA LEU A 72 -14.01 -32.54 0.89
C LEU A 72 -13.22 -32.22 -0.37
N ILE A 73 -12.06 -31.61 -0.19
CA ILE A 73 -11.09 -31.39 -1.27
C ILE A 73 -9.96 -32.39 -1.04
N PRO A 74 -9.74 -33.36 -1.93
CA PRO A 74 -8.56 -34.21 -1.83
C PRO A 74 -7.31 -33.33 -1.92
N THR A 75 -6.28 -33.66 -1.15
CA THR A 75 -5.00 -32.94 -1.23
C THR A 75 -4.50 -33.01 -2.68
N PRO A 76 -4.41 -31.86 -3.37
CA PRO A 76 -4.00 -31.87 -4.77
C PRO A 76 -2.51 -32.16 -4.85
N ASP A 77 -2.12 -32.87 -5.90
CA ASP A 77 -0.71 -32.98 -6.28
C ASP A 77 -0.21 -31.60 -6.76
N PRO A 78 0.82 -30.99 -6.13
CA PRO A 78 1.37 -29.72 -6.55
C PRO A 78 1.92 -29.70 -7.98
N GLN A 79 2.24 -30.86 -8.54
CA GLN A 79 2.74 -31.00 -9.92
C GLN A 79 1.62 -31.21 -10.95
N ASN A 80 0.37 -31.39 -10.49
CA ASN A 80 -0.77 -31.58 -11.37
C ASN A 80 -1.56 -30.28 -11.52
N GLU A 81 -1.39 -29.61 -12.67
CA GLU A 81 -2.01 -28.32 -12.97
C GLU A 81 -3.54 -28.36 -12.96
N GLU A 82 -4.18 -29.46 -13.35
CA GLU A 82 -5.65 -29.60 -13.35
C GLU A 82 -6.20 -29.65 -11.93
N GLN A 83 -5.56 -30.45 -11.05
CA GLN A 83 -5.94 -30.53 -9.64
C GLN A 83 -5.76 -29.19 -8.94
N MET A 84 -4.65 -28.50 -9.23
CA MET A 84 -4.37 -27.19 -8.66
C MET A 84 -5.32 -26.11 -9.18
N THR A 85 -5.68 -26.17 -10.46
CA THR A 85 -6.68 -25.28 -11.07
C THR A 85 -8.05 -25.47 -10.45
N ALA A 86 -8.47 -26.72 -10.20
CA ALA A 86 -9.72 -27.02 -9.52
C ALA A 86 -9.72 -26.51 -8.07
N LEU A 87 -8.60 -26.67 -7.35
CA LEU A 87 -8.41 -26.11 -6.00
C LEU A 87 -8.58 -24.59 -6.03
N PHE A 88 -7.80 -23.89 -6.85
CA PHE A 88 -7.80 -22.43 -6.91
C PHE A 88 -9.17 -21.88 -7.29
N LYS A 89 -9.84 -22.49 -8.28
CA LYS A 89 -11.21 -22.13 -8.66
C LYS A 89 -12.17 -22.27 -7.48
N ARG A 90 -12.08 -23.37 -6.73
CA ARG A 90 -12.93 -23.60 -5.55
C ARG A 90 -12.60 -22.67 -4.38
N MET A 91 -11.34 -22.24 -4.24
CA MET A 91 -10.91 -21.24 -3.26
C MET A 91 -11.33 -19.81 -3.63
N GLY A 92 -11.77 -19.56 -4.86
CA GLY A 92 -12.25 -18.25 -5.31
C GLY A 92 -11.26 -17.47 -6.18
N ARG A 93 -10.33 -18.16 -6.86
CA ARG A 93 -9.65 -17.59 -8.03
C ARG A 93 -10.67 -17.32 -9.13
N PRO A 94 -10.70 -16.13 -9.76
CA PRO A 94 -11.55 -15.88 -10.91
C PRO A 94 -11.16 -16.73 -12.12
N ASP A 95 -12.14 -17.06 -12.96
CA ASP A 95 -11.90 -17.81 -14.20
C ASP A 95 -11.04 -17.01 -15.20
N GLU A 96 -11.20 -15.68 -15.22
CA GLU A 96 -10.46 -14.76 -16.09
C GLU A 96 -9.73 -13.67 -15.29
N ILE A 97 -8.68 -13.10 -15.89
CA ILE A 97 -7.89 -11.99 -15.32
C ILE A 97 -8.77 -10.76 -15.06
N THR A 98 -9.78 -10.54 -15.91
CA THR A 98 -10.77 -9.45 -15.79
C THR A 98 -11.66 -9.57 -14.56
N GLY A 99 -11.68 -10.73 -13.90
CA GLY A 99 -12.45 -10.96 -12.68
C GLY A 99 -11.82 -10.36 -11.41
N TYR A 100 -10.65 -9.72 -11.52
CA TYR A 100 -10.02 -8.97 -10.44
C TYR A 100 -10.42 -7.49 -10.47
N GLU A 101 -10.89 -7.00 -9.32
CA GLU A 101 -11.28 -5.60 -9.13
C GLU A 101 -10.10 -4.79 -8.60
N HIS A 102 -10.02 -3.52 -9.02
CA HIS A 102 -8.94 -2.60 -8.67
C HIS A 102 -9.54 -1.35 -8.01
N PRO A 103 -9.02 -0.92 -6.84
CA PRO A 103 -9.37 0.37 -6.27
C PRO A 103 -8.86 1.53 -7.14
N GLU A 104 -9.52 2.68 -7.05
CA GLU A 104 -9.09 3.90 -7.72
C GLU A 104 -7.74 4.41 -7.18
N GLY A 105 -6.97 5.11 -8.03
CA GLY A 105 -5.70 5.73 -7.63
C GLY A 105 -4.45 4.85 -7.80
N VAL A 106 -4.59 3.66 -8.36
CA VAL A 106 -3.45 2.78 -8.71
C VAL A 106 -3.22 2.78 -10.22
N ASP A 107 -1.94 2.75 -10.63
CA ASP A 107 -1.53 2.76 -12.04
C ASP A 107 -2.16 1.57 -12.81
N PRO A 108 -3.00 1.81 -13.84
CA PRO A 108 -3.64 0.76 -14.62
C PRO A 108 -2.68 -0.23 -15.26
N LEU A 109 -1.46 0.21 -15.62
CA LEU A 109 -0.45 -0.64 -16.25
C LEU A 109 0.11 -1.66 -15.26
N LEU A 110 0.38 -1.21 -14.02
CA LEU A 110 0.81 -2.07 -12.91
C LEU A 110 -0.28 -3.08 -12.55
N MET A 111 -1.55 -2.69 -12.64
CA MET A 111 -2.70 -3.54 -12.34
C MET A 111 -2.89 -4.67 -13.35
N ALA A 112 -2.64 -4.43 -14.64
CA ALA A 112 -2.75 -5.45 -15.67
C ALA A 112 -1.72 -6.60 -15.47
N ASP A 113 -0.46 -6.24 -15.23
CA ASP A 113 0.60 -7.22 -14.97
C ASP A 113 0.39 -7.95 -13.64
N PHE A 114 -0.08 -7.24 -12.62
CA PHE A 114 -0.37 -7.84 -11.32
C PHE A 114 -1.56 -8.80 -11.37
N ALA A 115 -2.63 -8.48 -12.08
CA ALA A 115 -3.77 -9.36 -12.30
C ALA A 115 -3.38 -10.64 -13.04
N LYS A 116 -2.49 -10.54 -14.04
CA LYS A 116 -1.93 -11.69 -14.76
C LYS A 116 -1.12 -12.60 -13.84
N LEU A 117 -0.25 -12.03 -13.01
CA LEU A 117 0.52 -12.77 -12.01
C LEU A 117 -0.40 -13.43 -10.99
N ALA A 118 -1.40 -12.70 -10.47
CA ALA A 118 -2.36 -13.19 -9.49
C ALA A 118 -3.18 -14.38 -10.03
N HIS A 119 -3.62 -14.32 -11.29
CA HIS A 119 -4.31 -15.42 -11.95
C HIS A 119 -3.44 -16.68 -12.05
N GLY A 120 -2.19 -16.51 -12.49
CA GLY A 120 -1.21 -17.59 -12.58
C GLY A 120 -0.87 -18.23 -11.22
N LEU A 121 -0.83 -17.43 -10.15
CA LEU A 121 -0.50 -17.88 -8.80
C LEU A 121 -1.68 -18.45 -8.01
N GLY A 122 -2.91 -18.47 -8.55
CA GLY A 122 -4.03 -19.02 -7.78
C GLY A 122 -4.68 -18.04 -6.81
N VAL A 123 -4.38 -16.74 -6.89
CA VAL A 123 -4.83 -15.75 -5.90
C VAL A 123 -6.35 -15.59 -5.96
N THR A 124 -6.99 -15.53 -4.80
CA THR A 124 -8.44 -15.33 -4.73
C THR A 124 -8.81 -13.86 -4.93
N LYS A 125 -10.05 -13.57 -5.37
CA LYS A 125 -10.54 -12.18 -5.51
C LYS A 125 -10.34 -11.33 -4.26
N ASN A 126 -10.62 -11.89 -3.08
CA ASN A 126 -10.52 -11.19 -1.80
C ASN A 126 -9.06 -10.92 -1.40
N GLN A 127 -8.16 -11.88 -1.63
CA GLN A 127 -6.73 -11.68 -1.40
C GLN A 127 -6.18 -10.60 -2.34
N TYR A 128 -6.57 -10.65 -3.61
CA TYR A 128 -6.17 -9.65 -4.59
C TYR A 128 -6.57 -8.24 -4.16
N LEU A 129 -7.85 -8.04 -3.87
CA LEU A 129 -8.39 -6.75 -3.45
C LEU A 129 -7.66 -6.21 -2.21
N LYS A 130 -7.40 -7.04 -1.20
CA LYS A 130 -6.66 -6.63 0.01
C LYS A 130 -5.23 -6.19 -0.29
N ILE A 131 -4.53 -6.91 -1.18
CA ILE A 131 -3.15 -6.56 -1.54
C ILE A 131 -3.14 -5.23 -2.29
N VAL A 132 -4.02 -5.06 -3.28
CA VAL A 132 -4.05 -3.82 -4.07
C VAL A 132 -4.49 -2.64 -3.22
N THR A 133 -5.49 -2.79 -2.34
CA THR A 133 -5.88 -1.73 -1.41
C THR A 133 -4.75 -1.36 -0.46
N ALA A 134 -4.01 -2.33 0.09
CA ALA A 134 -2.87 -2.03 0.95
C ALA A 134 -1.75 -1.29 0.20
N LEU A 135 -1.49 -1.66 -1.06
CA LEU A 135 -0.53 -0.96 -1.92
C LEU A 135 -0.98 0.48 -2.23
N ALA A 136 -2.28 0.66 -2.52
CA ALA A 136 -2.87 1.98 -2.73
C ALA A 136 -2.71 2.85 -1.49
N GLU A 137 -3.04 2.34 -0.30
CA GLU A 137 -2.90 3.07 0.96
C GLU A 137 -1.45 3.50 1.24
N VAL A 138 -0.48 2.62 1.00
CA VAL A 138 0.96 2.95 1.17
C VAL A 138 1.38 4.03 0.19
N THR A 139 0.92 3.95 -1.06
CA THR A 139 1.25 4.91 -2.11
C THR A 139 0.62 6.27 -1.81
N THR A 140 -0.66 6.30 -1.46
CA THR A 140 -1.38 7.53 -1.07
C THR A 140 -0.72 8.17 0.14
N LYS A 141 -0.46 7.42 1.23
CA LYS A 141 0.21 7.97 2.43
C LYS A 141 1.59 8.54 2.12
N LYS A 142 2.37 7.89 1.26
CA LYS A 142 3.68 8.39 0.85
C LYS A 142 3.55 9.66 0.02
N ASN A 143 2.63 9.69 -0.93
CA ASN A 143 2.39 10.86 -1.78
C ASN A 143 1.86 12.04 -0.96
N ASP A 144 0.94 11.81 -0.02
CA ASP A 144 0.42 12.82 0.90
C ASP A 144 1.56 13.39 1.76
N ALA A 145 2.40 12.53 2.34
CA ALA A 145 3.55 12.98 3.14
C ALA A 145 4.55 13.81 2.32
N VAL A 146 4.82 13.42 1.07
CA VAL A 146 5.69 14.19 0.16
C VAL A 146 5.04 15.52 -0.21
N ASN A 147 3.74 15.53 -0.50
CA ASN A 147 3.00 16.74 -0.84
C ASN A 147 2.89 17.70 0.36
N ASP A 148 2.64 17.19 1.56
CA ASP A 148 2.62 17.97 2.80
C ASP A 148 3.99 18.58 3.08
N ALA A 149 5.07 17.80 2.93
CA ALA A 149 6.43 18.28 3.06
C ALA A 149 6.75 19.37 2.01
N PHE A 150 6.31 19.18 0.77
CA PHE A 150 6.44 20.16 -0.29
C PHE A 150 5.71 21.47 0.04
N VAL A 151 4.44 21.40 0.42
CA VAL A 151 3.61 22.57 0.79
C VAL A 151 4.21 23.29 1.99
N ALA A 152 4.69 22.56 3.00
CA ALA A 152 5.35 23.14 4.17
C ALA A 152 6.65 23.85 3.79
N ALA A 153 7.49 23.23 2.96
CA ALA A 153 8.73 23.81 2.49
C ALA A 153 8.51 25.07 1.64
N MET A 154 7.53 25.05 0.73
CA MET A 154 7.15 26.23 -0.08
C MET A 154 6.59 27.36 0.77
N ARG A 155 5.79 27.05 1.81
CA ARG A 155 5.33 28.05 2.78
C ARG A 155 6.51 28.69 3.53
N GLY A 156 7.45 27.87 3.99
CA GLY A 156 8.67 28.35 4.65
C GLY A 156 9.51 29.24 3.73
N LEU A 157 9.69 28.84 2.47
CA LEU A 157 10.39 29.64 1.46
C LEU A 157 9.72 31.01 1.26
N LYS A 158 8.39 31.04 1.15
CA LYS A 158 7.64 32.29 0.99
C LYS A 158 7.75 33.19 2.22
N GLN A 159 7.78 32.63 3.43
CA GLN A 159 8.03 33.40 4.66
C GLN A 159 9.47 33.95 4.70
N GLU A 160 10.45 33.15 4.30
CA GLU A 160 11.87 33.53 4.29
C GLU A 160 12.16 34.66 3.30
N TRP A 161 11.56 34.60 2.11
CA TRP A 161 11.72 35.59 1.05
C TRP A 161 10.76 36.79 1.20
N GLY A 162 9.61 36.63 1.84
CA GLY A 162 8.66 37.71 2.12
C GLY A 162 8.32 38.54 0.88
N ILE A 163 8.55 39.86 0.97
CA ILE A 163 8.14 40.81 -0.08
C ILE A 163 8.88 40.65 -1.41
N VAL A 164 10.05 39.99 -1.41
CA VAL A 164 10.86 39.78 -2.62
C VAL A 164 10.65 38.40 -3.24
N TYR A 165 9.68 37.64 -2.73
CA TYR A 165 9.42 36.28 -3.23
C TYR A 165 9.17 36.27 -4.74
N GLU A 166 8.32 37.17 -5.25
CA GLU A 166 8.00 37.24 -6.69
C GLU A 166 9.23 37.63 -7.52
N ASP A 167 10.03 38.60 -7.05
CA ASP A 167 11.25 39.04 -7.72
C ASP A 167 12.29 37.88 -7.78
N ASN A 168 12.42 37.11 -6.70
CA ASN A 168 13.30 35.94 -6.65
C ASN A 168 12.82 34.80 -7.58
N VAL A 169 11.51 34.55 -7.65
CA VAL A 169 10.93 33.56 -8.57
C VAL A 169 11.12 33.99 -10.03
N GLN A 170 11.02 35.29 -10.33
CA GLN A 170 11.32 35.81 -11.67
C GLN A 170 12.78 35.57 -12.06
N LEU A 171 13.73 35.84 -11.15
CA LEU A 171 15.14 35.53 -11.38
C LEU A 171 15.35 34.05 -11.65
N VAL A 172 14.74 33.16 -10.86
CA VAL A 172 14.78 31.70 -11.06
C VAL A 172 14.26 31.32 -12.45
N ASN A 173 13.13 31.88 -12.89
CA ASN A 173 12.57 31.65 -14.22
C ASN A 173 13.49 32.13 -15.35
N SER A 174 14.12 33.30 -15.17
CA SER A 174 15.10 33.84 -16.13
C SER A 174 16.34 32.94 -16.23
N VAL A 175 16.83 32.43 -15.10
CA VAL A 175 17.95 31.47 -15.07
C VAL A 175 17.58 30.18 -15.79
N MET A 176 16.41 29.61 -15.54
CA MET A 176 15.98 28.37 -16.20
C MET A 176 15.86 28.55 -17.72
N LYS A 177 15.29 29.66 -18.18
CA LYS A 177 15.22 29.98 -19.61
C LYS A 177 16.59 30.24 -20.22
N GLY A 178 17.44 31.00 -19.53
CA GLY A 178 18.77 31.37 -20.01
C GLY A 178 19.76 30.21 -20.06
N THR A 179 19.63 29.23 -19.17
CA THR A 179 20.47 28.02 -19.11
C THR A 179 19.96 26.89 -20.01
N GLY A 180 18.78 27.03 -20.61
CA GLY A 180 18.18 25.99 -21.44
C GLY A 180 17.67 24.79 -20.63
N ALA A 181 17.02 25.03 -19.49
CA ALA A 181 16.46 23.98 -18.66
C ALA A 181 15.51 23.06 -19.47
N PRO A 182 15.44 21.75 -19.14
CA PRO A 182 14.56 20.81 -19.81
C PRO A 182 13.09 21.27 -19.78
N LYS A 183 12.33 20.94 -20.83
CA LYS A 183 10.93 21.36 -20.99
C LYS A 183 10.07 20.97 -19.77
N ASP A 184 10.23 19.74 -19.28
CA ASP A 184 9.48 19.24 -18.12
C ASP A 184 9.73 20.10 -16.86
N MET A 185 10.95 20.61 -16.69
CA MET A 185 11.31 21.48 -15.58
C MET A 185 10.70 22.87 -15.71
N LEU A 186 10.59 23.39 -16.95
CA LEU A 186 9.90 24.65 -17.23
C LEU A 186 8.38 24.52 -16.99
N GLU A 187 7.79 23.37 -17.32
CA GLU A 187 6.37 23.09 -17.04
C GLU A 187 6.12 22.99 -15.52
N LEU A 188 6.99 22.29 -14.77
CA LEU A 188 6.93 22.24 -13.32
C LEU A 188 7.08 23.63 -12.67
N ALA A 189 7.93 24.49 -13.24
CA ALA A 189 8.08 25.87 -12.79
C ALA A 189 6.80 26.68 -12.98
N ALA A 190 6.18 26.58 -14.16
CA ALA A 190 4.92 27.27 -14.48
C ALA A 190 3.77 26.84 -13.56
N ASP A 191 3.75 25.55 -13.19
CA ASP A 191 2.77 24.98 -12.27
C ASP A 191 3.08 25.25 -10.77
N ASN A 192 4.17 25.95 -10.45
CA ASN A 192 4.67 26.13 -9.07
C ASN A 192 4.94 24.81 -8.33
N LYS A 193 5.38 23.78 -9.06
CA LYS A 193 5.67 22.42 -8.54
C LYS A 193 7.16 22.15 -8.34
N LEU A 194 8.03 23.15 -8.54
CA LEU A 194 9.45 23.01 -8.25
C LEU A 194 9.70 22.94 -6.74
N PRO A 195 10.47 21.95 -6.24
CA PRO A 195 10.82 21.86 -4.82
C PRO A 195 11.50 23.14 -4.31
N ALA A 196 11.20 23.54 -3.07
CA ALA A 196 11.75 24.76 -2.48
C ALA A 196 13.28 24.81 -2.50
N GLU A 197 13.97 23.68 -2.28
CA GLU A 197 15.44 23.60 -2.35
C GLU A 197 15.95 23.85 -3.77
N THR A 198 15.27 23.32 -4.78
CA THR A 198 15.60 23.57 -6.19
C THR A 198 15.42 25.04 -6.54
N VAL A 199 14.34 25.66 -6.07
CA VAL A 199 14.06 27.08 -6.27
C VAL A 199 15.15 27.94 -5.61
N LYS A 200 15.57 27.63 -4.38
CA LYS A 200 16.69 28.32 -3.71
C LYS A 200 18.02 28.14 -4.43
N TRP A 201 18.32 26.92 -4.88
CA TRP A 201 19.55 26.63 -5.62
C TRP A 201 19.61 27.42 -6.93
N LEU A 202 18.53 27.44 -7.70
CA LEU A 202 18.44 28.22 -8.93
C LEU A 202 18.54 29.72 -8.68
N PHE A 203 17.96 30.20 -7.57
CA PHE A 203 18.06 31.60 -7.17
C PHE A 203 19.53 31.97 -6.88
N ASN A 204 20.26 31.12 -6.16
CA ASN A 204 21.68 31.34 -5.89
C ASN A 204 22.53 31.33 -7.16
N ILE A 205 22.21 30.46 -8.12
CA ILE A 205 22.83 30.49 -9.45
C ILE A 205 22.54 31.83 -10.14
N GLY A 206 21.29 32.31 -10.11
CA GLY A 206 20.92 33.61 -10.66
C GLY A 206 21.65 34.77 -10.02
N LYS A 207 21.80 34.74 -8.69
CA LYS A 207 22.54 35.76 -7.93
C LYS A 207 24.01 35.81 -8.37
N GLN A 208 24.64 34.66 -8.57
CA GLN A 208 26.03 34.57 -9.05
C GLN A 208 26.20 35.02 -10.51
N LEU A 209 25.28 34.61 -11.39
CA LEU A 209 25.32 34.99 -12.81
C LEU A 209 25.00 36.48 -13.04
N GLY A 210 24.10 37.05 -12.23
CA GLY A 210 23.79 38.48 -12.26
C GLY A 210 24.96 39.34 -11.78
N THR A 211 25.80 38.84 -10.87
CA THR A 211 27.01 39.55 -10.43
C THR A 211 28.17 39.54 -11.43
N GLU A 212 28.20 38.59 -12.38
CA GLU A 212 29.27 38.46 -13.39
C GLU A 212 28.93 39.07 -14.77
N GLY A 213 27.84 39.84 -14.87
CA GLY A 213 27.59 40.69 -16.05
C GLY A 213 26.59 40.14 -17.07
N ILE A 214 25.83 39.09 -16.74
CA ILE A 214 24.64 38.72 -17.52
C ILE A 214 23.42 39.43 -16.92
N ASN A 215 23.13 40.64 -17.43
CA ASN A 215 21.92 41.38 -17.08
C ASN A 215 20.70 40.67 -17.68
N PHE A 216 20.04 39.84 -16.87
CA PHE A 216 18.76 39.22 -17.22
C PHE A 216 17.57 40.18 -17.10
N ASP A 217 17.76 41.33 -16.43
CA ASP A 217 16.78 42.41 -16.33
C ASP A 217 17.22 43.64 -17.12
N LYS A 218 16.50 43.92 -18.21
CA LYS A 218 16.38 45.27 -18.76
C LYS A 218 15.05 45.84 -18.26
N ASP A 219 14.95 46.14 -16.98
CA ASP A 219 13.96 47.11 -16.52
C ASP A 219 14.48 47.92 -15.33
N GLU A 220 14.47 49.23 -15.52
CA GLU A 220 15.19 50.24 -14.76
C GLU A 220 14.38 50.67 -13.52
N SER A 221 13.99 49.71 -12.66
CA SER A 221 13.22 50.05 -11.44
C SER A 221 13.30 49.03 -10.28
N SER A 222 14.31 48.18 -10.21
CA SER A 222 14.57 47.38 -9.01
C SER A 222 15.19 48.25 -7.92
N THR A 223 14.33 48.95 -7.17
CA THR A 223 14.66 49.39 -5.82
C THR A 223 15.17 48.17 -5.06
N THR A 224 16.38 48.24 -4.52
CA THR A 224 17.07 47.18 -3.76
C THR A 224 16.24 46.74 -2.56
N ARG A 225 15.20 45.93 -2.78
CA ARG A 225 14.39 45.31 -1.74
C ARG A 225 15.14 44.04 -1.32
N LEU A 226 15.49 43.95 -0.04
CA LEU A 226 16.12 42.77 0.54
C LEU A 226 15.07 41.81 1.10
N ALA A 227 15.35 40.51 1.07
CA ALA A 227 14.53 39.52 1.77
C ALA A 227 14.54 39.78 3.29
N PRO A 228 13.44 39.57 4.02
CA PRO A 228 13.39 39.80 5.47
C PRO A 228 14.44 39.02 6.26
N SER A 229 14.67 37.76 5.88
CA SER A 229 15.71 36.90 6.47
C SER A 229 17.13 37.40 6.17
N GLU A 230 17.39 37.88 4.96
CA GLU A 230 18.68 38.45 4.55
C GLU A 230 18.92 39.81 5.23
N ALA A 231 17.88 40.64 5.37
CA ALA A 231 17.93 41.89 6.12
C ALA A 231 18.25 41.65 7.60
N ALA A 232 17.65 40.62 8.22
CA ALA A 232 17.95 40.21 9.59
C ALA A 232 19.40 39.71 9.74
N ALA A 233 19.89 38.93 8.77
CA ALA A 233 21.27 38.45 8.76
C ALA A 233 22.29 39.60 8.64
N GLN A 234 22.04 40.56 7.72
CA GLN A 234 22.90 41.75 7.56
C GLN A 234 22.86 42.67 8.77
N ALA A 235 21.68 42.86 9.40
CA ALA A 235 21.56 43.61 10.65
C ALA A 235 22.40 42.98 11.76
N LYS A 236 22.38 41.64 11.87
CA LYS A 236 23.17 40.88 12.83
C LYS A 236 24.68 40.99 12.58
N GLU A 237 25.10 40.96 11.32
CA GLU A 237 26.51 41.14 10.95
C GLU A 237 27.01 42.54 11.32
N LEU A 238 26.22 43.58 11.01
CA LEU A 238 26.54 44.98 11.32
C LEU A 238 26.73 45.23 12.82
N ILE A 239 25.91 44.63 13.68
CA ILE A 239 26.04 44.75 15.14
C ILE A 239 27.11 43.82 15.74
N ASN A 240 27.48 42.74 15.06
CA ASN A 240 28.52 41.82 15.52
C ASN A 240 29.93 42.37 15.27
N ASP A 241 30.09 43.30 14.33
CA ASP A 241 31.34 44.02 14.16
C ASP A 241 31.53 45.06 15.27
N SER A 242 31.99 44.58 16.44
CA SER A 242 32.25 45.40 17.64
C SER A 242 33.24 46.57 17.44
N LYS A 243 33.97 46.61 16.31
CA LYS A 243 34.89 47.69 15.95
C LYS A 243 34.37 48.54 14.77
N GLY A 244 33.19 48.22 14.28
CA GLY A 244 32.59 48.87 13.13
C GLY A 244 32.02 50.25 13.46
N PRO A 245 31.71 51.05 12.42
CA PRO A 245 31.15 52.40 12.57
C PRO A 245 29.86 52.47 13.40
N TYR A 246 29.11 51.37 13.50
CA TYR A 246 27.91 51.29 14.33
C TYR A 246 28.19 51.46 15.83
N TRP A 247 29.34 50.99 16.33
CA TRP A 247 29.70 51.06 17.75
C TRP A 247 30.60 52.23 18.10
N ASP A 248 31.29 52.82 17.12
CA ASP A 248 32.14 54.00 17.32
C ASP A 248 31.39 55.29 17.05
N ALA A 249 30.98 55.98 18.12
CA ALA A 249 30.26 57.25 18.05
C ALA A 249 31.07 58.40 17.40
N SER A 250 32.39 58.27 17.31
CA SER A 250 33.27 59.26 16.68
C SER A 250 33.54 58.97 15.20
N HIS A 251 33.08 57.83 14.69
CA HIS A 251 33.26 57.48 13.29
C HIS A 251 32.39 58.38 12.38
N PRO A 252 32.92 58.92 11.27
CA PRO A 252 32.16 59.77 10.35
C PRO A 252 30.83 59.15 9.88
N ASP A 253 30.85 57.82 9.64
CA ASP A 253 29.70 57.05 9.16
C ASP A 253 28.82 56.47 10.28
N HIS A 254 29.00 56.88 11.54
CA HIS A 254 28.25 56.33 12.69
C HIS A 254 26.74 56.53 12.53
N LYS A 255 26.33 57.75 12.17
CA LYS A 255 24.93 58.12 11.99
C LYS A 255 24.28 57.33 10.85
N ASP A 256 25.00 57.14 9.75
CA ASP A 256 24.53 56.40 8.59
C ASP A 256 24.46 54.90 8.88
N SER A 257 25.37 54.38 9.71
CA SER A 257 25.35 52.98 10.16
C SER A 257 24.17 52.68 11.09
N ILE A 258 23.81 53.61 11.98
CA ILE A 258 22.58 53.51 12.79
C ILE A 258 21.35 53.53 11.89
N GLN A 259 21.29 54.46 10.94
CA GLN A 259 20.16 54.56 10.02
C GLN A 259 20.01 53.29 9.18
N ARG A 260 21.12 52.76 8.65
CA ARG A 260 21.17 51.48 7.93
C ARG A 260 20.68 50.32 8.78
N TYR A 261 21.07 50.25 10.05
CA TYR A 261 20.56 49.22 10.97
C TYR A 261 19.04 49.33 11.17
N VAL A 262 18.50 50.54 11.37
CA VAL A 262 17.06 50.78 11.53
C VAL A 262 16.29 50.36 10.27
N ASP A 263 16.81 50.68 9.09
CA ASP A 263 16.17 50.32 7.82
C ASP A 263 16.24 48.80 7.57
N LEU A 264 17.35 48.13 7.90
CA LEU A 264 17.47 46.67 7.86
C LEU A 264 16.50 45.99 8.85
N MET A 265 16.36 46.52 10.06
CA MET A 265 15.39 46.00 11.05
C MET A 265 13.94 46.21 10.60
N ARG A 266 13.63 47.33 9.94
CA ARG A 266 12.30 47.56 9.36
C ARG A 266 12.02 46.59 8.21
N ALA A 267 12.99 46.34 7.34
CA ALA A 267 12.87 45.36 6.26
C ALA A 267 12.73 43.92 6.79
N ALA A 268 13.44 43.58 7.87
CA ALA A 268 13.32 42.29 8.55
C ALA A 268 11.93 42.10 9.20
N ALA A 269 11.33 43.15 9.75
CA ALA A 269 10.00 43.12 10.37
C ALA A 269 8.84 43.06 9.36
N ALA A 270 9.07 43.38 8.09
CA ALA A 270 8.05 43.33 7.06
C ALA A 270 7.68 41.89 6.59
N GLY A 271 8.38 40.87 7.11
CA GLY A 271 8.16 39.45 6.78
C GLY A 271 7.44 38.61 7.83
N THR A 272 7.01 39.19 8.96
CA THR A 272 6.28 38.51 10.05
C THR A 272 4.76 38.64 9.91
#